data_AF-A0AA37GUN4-F1
#
_entry.id   AF-A0AA37GUN4-F1
#
_cell.length_a   1.000
_cell.length_b   1.000
_cell.length_c   1.000
_cell.angle_alpha   90.00
_cell.angle_beta   90.00
_cell.angle_gamma   90.00
#
_symmetry.space_group_name_H-M   'P 1'
#
loop_
_entity.id
_entity.type
_entity.pdbx_description
1 polymer ?
#
loop_
_entity_poly.entity_id
_entity_poly.type
_entity_poly.pdbx_seq_one_letter_code
_entity_poly.pdbx_strand_id
1 'polypeptide(L)'
;MRIAPSIDACHDARPFTLDVPRLALRKPILLNGIFALASRFDSQGNDDSNEKSDLESTYYHNRCIELLIEAFSQPPETWDSILLTAVVIMRLYEEYDNETDSQYHHLRGTRNLLNHDAIARFVTQGGLAEAASWVHLRQALYVYLVRRTPIEICLENFERSSTFKSSDDTAHANRIVYLFAKVLKLFFPDDGTGSPTRIATAWEELQADVESWYREKPVSFRPLFYEKADVMGGKPFPTLWMAADPGKKSSHPCAKEKKEPRSTIISVEERFMPQC
;
A
#
# COMPACT_ATOMS: atom_id res chain seq x y z
N MET A 1 1.70 13.04 9.94
CA MET A 1 0.82 11.97 9.45
C MET A 1 1.53 10.64 9.68
N ARG A 2 1.12 9.84 10.67
CA ARG A 2 1.77 8.55 11.01
C ARG A 2 1.55 7.47 9.95
N ILE A 3 0.59 7.68 9.05
CA ILE A 3 0.14 6.75 8.02
C ILE A 3 0.93 6.90 6.71
N ALA A 4 1.35 8.12 6.35
CA ALA A 4 2.04 8.35 5.07
C ALA A 4 3.25 7.42 4.81
N PRO A 5 4.10 7.11 5.82
CA PRO A 5 5.22 6.20 5.62
C PRO A 5 4.83 4.76 5.26
N SER A 6 3.65 4.27 5.66
CA SER A 6 3.20 2.93 5.24
C SER A 6 2.72 2.93 3.79
N ILE A 7 2.16 4.06 3.32
CA ILE A 7 1.74 4.25 1.92
C ILE A 7 2.98 4.28 0.99
N ASP A 8 4.03 4.96 1.43
CA ASP A 8 5.30 5.14 0.71
C ASP A 8 6.28 3.96 0.86
N ALA A 9 5.88 2.82 1.45
CA ALA A 9 6.80 1.73 1.84
C ALA A 9 7.68 1.15 0.70
N CYS A 10 7.32 1.38 -0.56
CA CYS A 10 8.09 0.94 -1.74
C CYS A 10 8.59 2.12 -2.59
N HIS A 11 8.69 3.34 -2.04
CA HIS A 11 9.04 4.52 -2.81
C HIS A 11 9.92 5.52 -2.03
N ASP A 12 11.19 5.65 -2.45
CA ASP A 12 12.22 6.42 -1.74
C ASP A 12 11.93 7.93 -1.73
N ALA A 13 11.36 8.45 -2.81
CA ALA A 13 10.94 9.85 -2.91
C ALA A 13 9.80 10.24 -1.94
N ARG A 14 9.12 9.25 -1.33
CA ARG A 14 8.04 9.44 -0.35
C ARG A 14 6.97 10.46 -0.78
N PRO A 15 6.35 10.30 -1.96
CA PRO A 15 5.41 11.27 -2.51
C PRO A 15 4.19 11.49 -1.61
N PHE A 16 3.67 10.47 -0.92
CA PHE A 16 2.51 10.64 -0.02
C PHE A 16 2.89 11.35 1.28
N THR A 17 4.14 11.24 1.72
CA THR A 17 4.65 11.93 2.90
C THR A 17 5.02 13.38 2.59
N LEU A 18 5.60 13.66 1.42
CA LEU A 18 6.23 14.95 1.12
C LEU A 18 5.42 15.83 0.15
N ASP A 19 4.86 15.25 -0.90
CA ASP A 19 4.22 16.01 -1.98
C ASP A 19 2.72 16.17 -1.76
N VAL A 20 2.04 15.08 -1.39
CA VAL A 20 0.59 15.06 -1.19
C VAL A 20 0.11 16.09 -0.15
N PRO A 21 0.76 16.26 1.02
CA PRO A 21 0.37 17.32 1.97
C PRO A 21 0.55 18.74 1.41
N ARG A 22 1.58 18.96 0.57
CA ARG A 22 1.79 20.27 -0.08
C ARG A 22 0.70 20.54 -1.12
N LEU A 23 0.32 19.53 -1.89
CA LEU A 23 -0.76 19.62 -2.87
C LEU A 23 -2.11 19.88 -2.19
N ALA A 24 -2.37 19.26 -1.04
CA ALA A 24 -3.59 19.44 -0.26
C ALA A 24 -3.84 20.90 0.14
N LEU A 25 -2.80 21.73 0.31
CA LEU A 25 -2.96 23.16 0.57
C LEU A 25 -3.72 23.92 -0.53
N ARG A 26 -3.77 23.37 -1.75
CA ARG A 26 -4.39 23.99 -2.93
C ARG A 26 -5.44 23.11 -3.60
N LYS A 27 -5.57 21.85 -3.18
CA LYS A 27 -6.44 20.84 -3.78
C LYS A 27 -7.42 20.34 -2.71
N PRO A 28 -8.64 20.91 -2.65
CA PRO A 28 -9.63 20.56 -1.63
C PRO A 28 -9.92 19.06 -1.55
N ILE A 29 -9.91 18.37 -2.69
CA ILE A 29 -10.15 16.91 -2.73
C ILE A 29 -9.12 16.13 -1.90
N LEU A 30 -7.83 16.49 -2.00
CA LEU A 30 -6.77 15.88 -1.20
C LEU A 30 -6.83 16.33 0.25
N LEU A 31 -7.16 17.60 0.52
CA LEU A 31 -7.28 18.11 1.88
C LEU A 31 -8.35 17.36 2.66
N ASN A 32 -9.55 17.25 2.09
CA ASN A 32 -10.66 16.55 2.71
C ASN A 32 -10.33 15.05 2.88
N GLY A 33 -9.75 14.40 1.88
CA GLY A 33 -9.33 13.00 2.02
C GLY A 33 -8.30 12.79 3.13
N ILE A 34 -7.29 13.66 3.24
CA ILE A 34 -6.27 13.59 4.30
C ILE A 34 -6.90 13.81 5.68
N PHE A 35 -7.79 14.79 5.83
CA PHE A 35 -8.48 15.04 7.10
C PHE A 35 -9.40 13.89 7.49
N ALA A 36 -10.17 13.34 6.54
CA ALA A 36 -10.97 12.16 6.78
C ALA A 36 -10.11 11.00 7.32
N LEU A 37 -9.02 10.66 6.61
CA LEU A 37 -8.12 9.58 6.99
C LEU A 37 -7.41 9.83 8.33
N ALA A 38 -6.97 11.07 8.57
CA ALA A 38 -6.29 11.43 9.81
C ALA A 38 -7.24 11.37 11.02
N SER A 39 -8.44 11.96 10.91
CA SER A 39 -9.45 11.93 11.97
C SER A 39 -9.85 10.49 12.33
N ARG A 40 -9.97 9.61 11.32
CA ARG A 40 -10.27 8.20 11.52
C ARG A 40 -9.15 7.42 12.20
N PHE A 41 -7.90 7.70 11.85
CA PHE A 41 -6.76 7.05 12.48
C PHE A 41 -6.57 7.49 13.94
N ASP A 42 -6.80 8.77 14.23
CA ASP A 42 -6.71 9.31 15.59
C ASP A 42 -7.81 8.75 16.50
N SER A 43 -9.04 8.53 15.99
CA SER A 43 -10.13 7.93 16.77
C SER A 43 -9.90 6.46 17.11
N GLN A 44 -9.12 5.72 16.29
CA GLN A 44 -8.78 4.33 16.54
C GLN A 44 -7.57 4.15 17.47
N GLY A 45 -6.66 5.13 17.51
CA GLY A 45 -5.44 5.06 18.32
C GLY A 45 -5.62 5.41 19.80
N ASN A 46 -6.76 5.99 20.19
CA ASN A 46 -7.07 6.35 21.57
C ASN A 46 -8.12 5.39 22.16
N ASP A 47 -7.67 4.44 22.98
CA ASP A 47 -8.52 3.49 23.72
C ASP A 47 -9.31 4.14 24.89
N ASP A 48 -9.05 5.42 25.20
CA ASP A 48 -9.38 6.01 26.50
C ASP A 48 -10.63 6.93 26.56
N SER A 49 -11.49 6.97 25.54
CA SER A 49 -12.69 7.84 25.60
C SER A 49 -13.99 7.16 25.16
N ASN A 50 -14.95 7.16 26.09
CA ASN A 50 -16.35 6.70 25.97
C ASN A 50 -17.21 7.42 24.91
N GLU A 51 -16.62 8.22 24.01
CA GLU A 51 -17.28 8.77 22.82
C GLU A 51 -16.28 8.84 21.66
N LYS A 52 -16.10 7.72 20.94
CA LYS A 52 -15.48 7.72 19.59
C LYS A 52 -16.43 8.43 18.62
N SER A 53 -16.40 9.76 18.60
CA SER A 53 -17.21 10.54 17.68
C SER A 53 -16.58 10.53 16.28
N ASP A 54 -17.10 9.69 15.37
CA ASP A 54 -16.67 9.63 13.95
C ASP A 54 -17.21 10.81 13.10
N LEU A 55 -17.73 11.86 13.76
CA LEU A 55 -18.36 13.01 13.09
C LEU A 55 -17.39 13.76 12.18
N GLU A 56 -16.17 14.04 12.65
CA GLU A 56 -15.17 14.77 11.87
C GLU A 56 -14.71 13.95 10.65
N SER A 57 -14.40 12.67 10.86
CA SER A 57 -13.95 11.81 9.76
C SER A 57 -15.05 11.64 8.71
N THR A 58 -16.30 11.43 9.13
CA THR A 58 -17.47 11.37 8.24
C THR A 58 -17.70 12.68 7.49
N TYR A 59 -17.55 13.83 8.16
CA TYR A 59 -17.73 15.15 7.54
C TYR A 59 -16.76 15.36 6.37
N TYR A 60 -15.46 15.15 6.61
CA TYR A 60 -14.43 15.30 5.57
C TYR A 60 -14.53 14.21 4.50
N HIS A 61 -14.91 12.99 4.87
CA HIS A 61 -15.17 11.91 3.92
C HIS A 61 -16.24 12.32 2.91
N ASN A 62 -17.40 12.77 3.38
CA ASN A 62 -18.51 13.20 2.53
C ASN A 62 -18.09 14.34 1.58
N ARG A 63 -17.33 15.32 2.06
CA ARG A 63 -16.79 16.40 1.21
C ARG A 63 -15.83 15.89 0.15
N CYS A 64 -14.97 14.92 0.49
CA CYS A 64 -14.09 14.30 -0.50
C CYS A 64 -14.89 13.51 -1.54
N ILE A 65 -15.93 12.78 -1.13
CA ILE A 65 -16.80 12.02 -2.04
C ILE A 65 -17.55 12.95 -3.00
N GLU A 66 -18.10 14.07 -2.54
CA GLU A 66 -18.75 15.06 -3.41
C GLU A 66 -17.80 15.54 -4.53
N LEU A 67 -16.55 15.86 -4.18
CA LEU A 67 -15.53 16.29 -5.13
C LEU A 67 -15.07 15.16 -6.06
N LEU A 68 -15.01 13.92 -5.57
CA LEU A 68 -14.71 12.75 -6.39
C LEU A 68 -15.82 12.53 -7.43
N ILE A 69 -17.10 12.58 -7.03
CA ILE A 69 -18.24 12.43 -7.93
C ILE A 69 -18.20 13.51 -9.01
N GLU A 70 -17.93 14.77 -8.65
CA GLU A 70 -17.76 15.86 -9.62
C GLU A 70 -16.62 15.57 -10.60
N ALA A 71 -15.45 15.14 -10.11
CA ALA A 71 -14.32 14.81 -10.96
C ALA A 71 -14.58 13.61 -11.90
N PHE A 72 -15.26 12.58 -11.41
CA PHE A 72 -15.64 11.41 -12.21
C PHE A 72 -16.76 11.68 -13.22
N SER A 73 -17.53 12.75 -13.03
CA SER A 73 -18.50 13.21 -14.04
C SER A 73 -17.83 13.78 -15.30
N GLN A 74 -16.54 14.14 -15.21
CA GLN A 74 -15.77 14.64 -16.33
C GLN A 74 -15.21 13.48 -17.17
N PRO A 75 -14.92 13.70 -18.48
CA PRO A 75 -14.37 12.67 -19.35
C PRO A 75 -13.06 12.07 -18.80
N PRO A 76 -12.81 10.75 -18.95
CA PRO A 76 -11.61 10.08 -18.43
C PRO A 76 -10.28 10.73 -18.84
N GLU A 77 -10.24 11.39 -19.99
CA GLU A 77 -9.08 12.12 -20.49
C GLU A 77 -8.66 13.27 -19.55
N THR A 78 -9.59 13.82 -18.78
CA THR A 78 -9.34 14.92 -17.82
C THR A 78 -8.81 14.43 -16.47
N TRP A 79 -8.93 13.14 -16.18
CA TRP A 79 -8.51 12.57 -14.89
C TRP A 79 -7.00 12.69 -14.73
N ASP A 80 -6.56 13.19 -13.58
CA ASP A 80 -5.16 13.50 -13.30
C ASP A 80 -4.63 12.72 -12.08
N SER A 81 -3.36 12.96 -11.76
CA SER A 81 -2.69 12.35 -10.60
C SER A 81 -3.33 12.77 -9.27
N ILE A 82 -3.99 13.93 -9.20
CA ILE A 82 -4.67 14.42 -8.00
C ILE A 82 -5.91 13.57 -7.73
N LEU A 83 -6.71 13.30 -8.78
CA LEU A 83 -7.87 12.43 -8.68
C LEU A 83 -7.48 11.01 -8.26
N LEU A 84 -6.47 10.41 -8.91
CA LEU A 84 -5.96 9.10 -8.53
C LEU A 84 -5.46 9.05 -7.08
N THR A 85 -4.72 10.07 -6.65
CA THR A 85 -4.22 10.18 -5.27
C THR A 85 -5.37 10.27 -4.26
N ALA A 86 -6.41 11.06 -4.57
CA ALA A 86 -7.59 11.16 -3.73
C ALA A 86 -8.31 9.80 -3.60
N VAL A 87 -8.49 9.07 -4.70
CA VAL A 87 -9.06 7.71 -4.69
C VAL A 87 -8.25 6.77 -3.78
N VAL A 88 -6.93 6.79 -3.89
CA VAL A 88 -6.04 5.98 -3.04
C VAL A 88 -6.22 6.32 -1.56
N ILE A 89 -6.28 7.61 -1.20
CA ILE A 89 -6.50 8.07 0.17
C ILE A 89 -7.88 7.63 0.69
N MET A 90 -8.93 7.76 -0.12
CA MET A 90 -10.28 7.34 0.28
C MET A 90 -10.40 5.83 0.44
N ARG A 91 -9.68 5.04 -0.37
CA ARG A 91 -9.58 3.61 -0.14
C ARG A 91 -8.89 3.26 1.16
N LEU A 92 -7.80 3.96 1.52
CA LEU A 92 -7.17 3.78 2.83
C LEU A 92 -8.16 4.10 3.96
N TYR A 93 -8.95 5.17 3.81
CA TYR A 93 -9.97 5.52 4.79
C TYR A 93 -11.00 4.40 5.02
N GLU A 94 -11.43 3.72 3.94
CA GLU A 94 -12.32 2.57 4.02
C GLU A 94 -11.63 1.32 4.59
N GLU A 95 -10.35 1.07 4.25
CA GLU A 95 -9.57 -0.07 4.74
C GLU A 95 -9.32 -0.03 6.25
N TYR A 96 -9.26 1.17 6.84
CA TYR A 96 -9.15 1.32 8.28
C TYR A 96 -10.49 1.15 9.01
N ASP A 97 -11.65 1.14 8.34
CA ASP A 97 -12.97 1.02 8.96
C ASP A 97 -13.30 -0.43 9.38
N ASN A 98 -12.76 -0.85 10.54
CA ASN A 98 -12.85 -2.24 11.02
C ASN A 98 -13.99 -2.49 12.02
N GLU A 99 -14.78 -1.47 12.42
CA GLU A 99 -15.69 -1.60 13.57
C GLU A 99 -17.12 -2.07 13.22
N THR A 100 -17.48 -2.28 11.94
CA THR A 100 -18.82 -2.78 11.55
C THR A 100 -18.75 -4.08 10.73
N ASP A 101 -18.26 -5.13 11.37
CA ASP A 101 -18.33 -6.48 10.84
C ASP A 101 -19.77 -7.04 10.94
N SER A 102 -20.55 -6.87 9.89
CA SER A 102 -21.58 -7.86 9.52
C SER A 102 -21.66 -8.13 8.02
N GLN A 103 -21.04 -7.27 7.22
CA GLN A 103 -20.71 -7.53 5.83
C GLN A 103 -19.85 -6.35 5.38
N TYR A 104 -18.61 -6.63 5.00
CA TYR A 104 -17.64 -5.71 4.41
C TYR A 104 -18.14 -5.05 3.08
N HIS A 105 -19.33 -4.47 3.04
CA HIS A 105 -20.02 -3.93 1.86
C HIS A 105 -19.56 -2.53 1.46
N HIS A 106 -18.77 -1.83 2.29
CA HIS A 106 -18.39 -0.44 2.02
C HIS A 106 -17.19 -0.27 1.08
N LEU A 107 -16.33 -1.28 0.90
CA LEU A 107 -15.30 -1.27 -0.16
C LEU A 107 -15.89 -1.37 -1.59
N ARG A 108 -17.20 -1.15 -1.79
CA ARG A 108 -17.82 -1.15 -3.13
C ARG A 108 -17.78 0.22 -3.81
N GLY A 109 -17.86 1.32 -3.05
CA GLY A 109 -18.04 2.66 -3.63
C GLY A 109 -16.84 3.12 -4.45
N THR A 110 -15.63 2.77 -4.02
CA THR A 110 -14.37 3.16 -4.69
C THR A 110 -13.67 2.01 -5.40
N ARG A 111 -14.26 0.81 -5.44
CA ARG A 111 -13.70 -0.34 -6.15
C ARG A 111 -13.80 -0.11 -7.66
N ASN A 112 -12.63 0.04 -8.26
CA ASN A 112 -12.39 0.23 -9.68
C ASN A 112 -13.12 1.42 -10.31
N LEU A 113 -13.15 2.57 -9.60
CA LEU A 113 -13.54 3.87 -10.19
C LEU A 113 -12.69 4.24 -11.41
N LEU A 114 -11.50 3.66 -11.52
CA LEU A 114 -10.57 3.89 -12.61
C LEU A 114 -10.69 2.74 -13.61
N ASN A 115 -10.96 3.09 -14.87
CA ASN A 115 -10.89 2.13 -15.96
C ASN A 115 -9.44 1.75 -16.29
N HIS A 116 -9.27 0.65 -17.03
CA HIS A 116 -7.94 0.14 -17.40
C HIS A 116 -7.09 1.15 -18.18
N ASP A 117 -7.72 1.94 -19.07
CA ASP A 117 -7.02 2.93 -19.89
C ASP A 117 -6.45 4.08 -19.04
N ALA A 118 -7.21 4.56 -18.06
CA ALA A 118 -6.75 5.57 -17.11
C ALA A 118 -5.56 5.07 -16.31
N ILE A 119 -5.63 3.83 -15.79
CA ILE A 119 -4.52 3.21 -15.06
C ILE A 119 -3.28 3.08 -15.96
N ALA A 120 -3.43 2.58 -17.19
CA ALA A 120 -2.33 2.46 -18.15
C ALA A 120 -1.63 3.80 -18.39
N ARG A 121 -2.41 4.88 -18.50
CA ARG A 121 -1.89 6.23 -18.64
C ARG A 121 -1.16 6.70 -17.38
N PHE A 122 -1.73 6.54 -16.20
CA PHE A 122 -1.10 7.01 -14.95
C PHE A 122 0.20 6.29 -14.63
N VAL A 123 0.25 4.99 -14.85
CA VAL A 123 1.42 4.14 -14.65
C VAL A 123 2.62 4.60 -15.49
N THR A 124 2.37 5.16 -16.68
CA THR A 124 3.43 5.60 -17.60
C THR A 124 3.82 7.08 -17.45
N GLN A 125 3.07 7.87 -16.67
CA GLN A 125 3.32 9.29 -16.45
C GLN A 125 4.50 9.58 -15.52
N GLY A 126 4.92 8.62 -14.69
CA GLY A 126 5.92 8.85 -13.65
C GLY A 126 5.40 9.66 -12.46
N GLY A 127 6.32 10.06 -11.57
CA GLY A 127 6.03 10.92 -10.43
C GLY A 127 4.88 10.42 -9.55
N LEU A 128 4.03 11.34 -9.10
CA LEU A 128 2.90 11.02 -8.22
C LEU A 128 1.87 10.07 -8.86
N ALA A 129 1.65 10.17 -10.17
CA ALA A 129 0.70 9.31 -10.88
C ALA A 129 1.14 7.84 -10.86
N GLU A 130 2.41 7.59 -11.17
CA GLU A 130 2.98 6.24 -11.12
C GLU A 130 3.02 5.74 -9.67
N ALA A 131 3.46 6.57 -8.72
CA ALA A 131 3.51 6.20 -7.31
C ALA A 131 2.13 5.81 -6.75
N ALA A 132 1.10 6.59 -7.03
CA ALA A 132 -0.27 6.30 -6.62
C ALA A 132 -0.82 5.04 -7.31
N SER A 133 -0.40 4.75 -8.55
CA SER A 133 -0.78 3.52 -9.26
C SER A 133 -0.19 2.27 -8.60
N TRP A 134 1.05 2.34 -8.11
CA TRP A 134 1.68 1.26 -7.33
C TRP A 134 1.01 1.04 -5.97
N VAL A 135 0.60 2.12 -5.29
CA VAL A 135 -0.21 2.00 -4.07
C VAL A 135 -1.56 1.34 -4.39
N HIS A 136 -2.22 1.77 -5.47
CA HIS A 136 -3.49 1.21 -5.91
C HIS A 136 -3.39 -0.29 -6.19
N LEU A 137 -2.29 -0.76 -6.81
CA LEU A 137 -2.01 -2.18 -6.99
C LEU A 137 -1.92 -2.91 -5.64
N ARG A 138 -1.18 -2.37 -4.67
CA ARG A 138 -1.08 -2.97 -3.32
C ARG A 138 -2.42 -3.06 -2.60
N GLN A 139 -3.27 -2.04 -2.71
CA GLN A 139 -4.63 -2.05 -2.18
C GLN A 139 -5.47 -3.18 -2.81
N ALA A 140 -5.38 -3.34 -4.14
CA ALA A 140 -6.08 -4.42 -4.83
C ALA A 140 -5.58 -5.81 -4.40
N LEU A 141 -4.26 -5.97 -4.18
CA LEU A 141 -3.67 -7.21 -3.66
C LEU A 141 -4.17 -7.53 -2.26
N TYR A 142 -4.27 -6.54 -1.37
CA TYR A 142 -4.83 -6.73 -0.02
C TYR A 142 -6.27 -7.23 -0.08
N VAL A 143 -7.12 -6.54 -0.86
CA VAL A 143 -8.52 -6.93 -1.03
C VAL A 143 -8.65 -8.33 -1.64
N TYR A 144 -7.79 -8.68 -2.61
CA TYR A 144 -7.74 -10.00 -3.19
C TYR A 144 -7.43 -11.09 -2.16
N LEU A 145 -6.41 -10.88 -1.31
CA LEU A 145 -6.01 -11.85 -0.29
C LEU A 145 -7.10 -12.05 0.75
N VAL A 146 -7.69 -10.95 1.24
CA VAL A 146 -8.70 -10.98 2.30
C VAL A 146 -10.03 -11.53 1.79
N ARG A 147 -10.45 -11.13 0.58
CA ARG A 147 -11.80 -11.47 0.07
C ARG A 147 -11.84 -12.59 -0.96
N ARG A 148 -10.68 -13.10 -1.40
CA ARG A 148 -10.56 -14.06 -2.51
C ARG A 148 -11.26 -13.58 -3.80
N THR A 149 -11.37 -12.27 -4.00
CA THR A 149 -11.98 -11.69 -5.22
C THR A 149 -10.91 -11.42 -6.26
N PRO A 150 -11.12 -11.74 -7.55
CA PRO A 150 -10.07 -11.60 -8.57
C PRO A 150 -9.45 -10.20 -8.72
N ILE A 151 -8.20 -10.13 -9.19
CA ILE A 151 -7.49 -8.86 -9.43
C ILE A 151 -8.00 -8.28 -10.74
N GLU A 152 -8.93 -7.32 -10.65
CA GLU A 152 -9.47 -6.57 -11.79
C GLU A 152 -8.46 -5.54 -12.38
N ILE A 153 -7.18 -5.60 -12.00
CA ILE A 153 -6.12 -4.74 -12.55
C ILE A 153 -5.40 -5.47 -13.67
N CYS A 154 -5.28 -4.81 -14.83
CA CYS A 154 -4.44 -5.25 -15.94
C CYS A 154 -2.97 -5.04 -15.58
N LEU A 155 -2.26 -6.12 -15.26
CA LEU A 155 -0.87 -6.07 -14.78
C LEU A 155 0.10 -5.70 -15.90
N GLU A 156 -0.27 -6.02 -17.14
CA GLU A 156 0.49 -5.73 -18.36
C GLU A 156 0.71 -4.21 -18.53
N ASN A 157 -0.16 -3.39 -17.97
CA ASN A 157 0.02 -1.93 -17.93
C ASN A 157 1.24 -1.54 -17.08
N PHE A 158 1.50 -2.24 -15.98
CA PHE A 158 2.60 -1.95 -15.04
C PHE A 158 3.98 -2.22 -15.65
N GLU A 159 4.09 -3.15 -16.60
CA GLU A 159 5.34 -3.44 -17.33
C GLU A 159 5.89 -2.22 -18.09
N ARG A 160 5.01 -1.27 -18.44
CA ARG A 160 5.39 -0.04 -19.18
C ARG A 160 5.90 1.08 -18.28
N SER A 161 5.79 0.91 -16.97
CA SER A 161 6.17 1.89 -15.96
C SER A 161 7.69 2.13 -15.90
N SER A 162 8.13 3.19 -15.22
CA SER A 162 9.56 3.48 -15.07
C SER A 162 10.27 2.43 -14.19
N THR A 163 9.50 1.74 -13.34
CA THR A 163 9.97 0.61 -12.52
C THR A 163 10.67 -0.48 -13.32
N PHE A 164 10.28 -0.74 -14.57
CA PHE A 164 10.94 -1.77 -15.41
C PHE A 164 12.12 -1.23 -16.23
N LYS A 165 12.43 0.06 -16.09
CA LYS A 165 13.54 0.74 -16.79
C LYS A 165 14.65 1.19 -15.83
N SER A 166 14.32 1.45 -14.56
CA SER A 166 15.28 1.86 -13.53
C SER A 166 15.88 0.67 -12.78
N SER A 167 17.01 0.87 -12.08
CA SER A 167 17.62 -0.14 -11.20
C SER A 167 17.72 0.34 -9.74
N ASP A 168 16.97 1.37 -9.37
CA ASP A 168 16.93 1.89 -7.99
C ASP A 168 16.12 0.99 -7.03
N ASP A 169 16.14 1.33 -5.75
CA ASP A 169 15.49 0.57 -4.68
C ASP A 169 13.96 0.60 -4.82
N THR A 170 13.40 1.75 -5.21
CA THR A 170 11.98 1.93 -5.53
C THR A 170 11.52 0.95 -6.62
N ALA A 171 12.28 0.84 -7.72
CA ALA A 171 12.02 -0.08 -8.81
C ALA A 171 12.12 -1.54 -8.34
N HIS A 172 13.15 -1.89 -7.58
CA HIS A 172 13.28 -3.24 -7.02
C HIS A 172 12.12 -3.60 -6.08
N ALA A 173 11.70 -2.69 -5.21
CA ALA A 173 10.58 -2.90 -4.30
C ALA A 173 9.25 -3.09 -5.05
N ASN A 174 8.97 -2.28 -6.07
CA ASN A 174 7.74 -2.42 -6.84
C ASN A 174 7.74 -3.67 -7.76
N ARG A 175 8.91 -4.11 -8.25
CA ARG A 175 9.02 -5.37 -9.02
C ARG A 175 8.60 -6.60 -8.22
N ILE A 176 8.99 -6.72 -6.95
CA ILE A 176 8.57 -7.88 -6.15
C ILE A 176 7.07 -7.85 -5.85
N VAL A 177 6.48 -6.66 -5.69
CA VAL A 177 5.01 -6.50 -5.59
C VAL A 177 4.33 -6.96 -6.89
N TYR A 178 4.88 -6.60 -8.04
CA TYR A 178 4.36 -7.03 -9.34
C TYR A 178 4.48 -8.56 -9.53
N LEU A 179 5.61 -9.17 -9.17
CA LEU A 179 5.78 -10.63 -9.21
C LEU A 179 4.78 -11.33 -8.28
N PHE A 180 4.55 -10.78 -7.08
CA PHE A 180 3.53 -11.28 -6.17
C PHE A 180 2.12 -11.20 -6.77
N ALA A 181 1.80 -10.13 -7.51
CA ALA A 181 0.55 -10.03 -8.24
C ALA A 181 0.41 -11.11 -9.34
N LYS A 182 1.49 -11.41 -10.07
CA LYS A 182 1.52 -12.53 -11.04
C LYS A 182 1.27 -13.88 -10.35
N VAL A 183 1.87 -14.11 -9.18
CA VAL A 183 1.66 -15.33 -8.38
C VAL A 183 0.18 -15.48 -8.06
N LEU A 184 -0.45 -14.42 -7.55
CA LEU A 184 -1.87 -14.46 -7.20
C LEU A 184 -2.76 -14.75 -8.41
N LYS A 185 -2.56 -14.04 -9.54
CA LYS A 185 -3.33 -14.32 -10.77
C LYS A 185 -3.19 -15.76 -11.27
N LEU A 186 -2.03 -16.39 -11.07
CA LEU A 186 -1.81 -17.78 -11.46
C LEU A 186 -2.60 -18.76 -10.58
N PHE A 187 -2.71 -18.51 -9.27
CA PHE A 187 -3.41 -19.39 -8.33
C PHE A 187 -4.93 -19.20 -8.32
N PHE A 188 -5.45 -18.04 -8.73
CA PHE A 188 -6.89 -17.83 -8.89
C PHE A 188 -7.18 -17.18 -10.24
N PRO A 189 -7.23 -17.98 -11.33
CA PRO A 189 -7.49 -17.47 -12.67
C PRO A 189 -8.93 -16.97 -12.82
N ASP A 190 -9.11 -15.90 -13.59
CA ASP A 190 -10.40 -15.22 -13.82
C ASP A 190 -11.45 -16.13 -14.51
N ASP A 191 -11.02 -17.15 -15.24
CA ASP A 191 -11.83 -17.95 -16.14
C ASP A 191 -11.85 -19.45 -15.80
N GLY A 192 -11.24 -19.88 -14.68
CA GLY A 192 -11.25 -21.27 -14.22
C GLY A 192 -10.68 -22.30 -15.20
N THR A 193 -10.03 -21.86 -16.29
CA THR A 193 -9.69 -22.70 -17.47
C THR A 193 -8.19 -22.73 -17.76
N GLY A 194 -7.37 -22.59 -16.72
CA GLY A 194 -5.94 -22.85 -16.83
C GLY A 194 -5.65 -24.33 -17.04
N SER A 195 -5.20 -24.72 -18.25
CA SER A 195 -4.63 -26.05 -18.47
C SER A 195 -3.50 -26.29 -17.46
N PRO A 196 -3.47 -27.43 -16.73
CA PRO A 196 -2.45 -27.72 -15.72
C PRO A 196 -1.02 -27.54 -16.25
N THR A 197 -0.78 -27.90 -17.51
CA THR A 197 0.51 -27.74 -18.20
C THR A 197 0.91 -26.27 -18.36
N ARG A 198 -0.05 -25.40 -18.70
CA ARG A 198 0.20 -23.95 -18.84
C ARG A 198 0.49 -23.33 -17.48
N ILE A 199 -0.21 -23.75 -16.44
CA ILE A 199 0.02 -23.29 -15.07
C ILE A 199 1.41 -23.70 -14.60
N ALA A 200 1.82 -24.95 -14.84
CA ALA A 200 3.14 -25.44 -14.48
C ALA A 200 4.27 -24.66 -15.18
N THR A 201 4.13 -24.42 -16.48
CA THR A 201 5.13 -23.64 -17.25
C THR A 201 5.21 -22.20 -16.75
N ALA A 202 4.06 -21.55 -16.54
CA ALA A 202 4.01 -20.18 -16.02
C ALA A 202 4.56 -20.08 -14.59
N TRP A 203 4.39 -21.12 -13.77
CA TRP A 203 4.99 -21.19 -12.44
C TRP A 203 6.51 -21.28 -12.51
N GLU A 204 7.06 -22.12 -13.38
CA GLU A 204 8.51 -22.25 -13.57
C GLU A 204 9.13 -20.92 -14.03
N GLU A 205 8.51 -20.24 -14.99
CA GLU A 205 8.93 -18.90 -15.44
C GLU A 205 8.90 -17.90 -14.28
N LEU A 206 7.81 -17.88 -13.50
CA LEU A 206 7.67 -16.96 -12.38
C LEU A 206 8.65 -17.25 -11.24
N GLN A 207 8.96 -18.52 -10.99
CA GLN A 207 9.99 -18.90 -10.04
C GLN A 207 11.36 -18.38 -10.50
N ALA A 208 11.69 -18.53 -11.78
CA ALA A 208 12.92 -18.00 -12.35
C ALA A 208 13.00 -16.47 -12.25
N ASP A 209 11.89 -15.76 -12.51
CA ASP A 209 11.79 -14.30 -12.34
C ASP A 209 12.09 -13.87 -10.89
N VAL A 210 11.47 -14.56 -9.90
CA VAL A 210 11.66 -14.28 -8.47
C VAL A 210 13.09 -14.56 -8.02
N GLU A 211 13.68 -15.66 -8.51
CA GLU A 211 15.08 -15.99 -8.24
C GLU A 211 16.03 -14.94 -8.84
N SER A 212 15.75 -14.45 -10.06
CA SER A 212 16.55 -13.38 -10.67
C SER A 212 16.45 -12.10 -9.87
N TRP A 213 15.23 -11.68 -9.50
CA TRP A 213 15.01 -10.55 -8.61
C TRP A 213 15.80 -10.70 -7.29
N TYR A 214 15.79 -11.88 -6.68
CA TYR A 214 16.51 -12.12 -5.43
C TYR A 214 18.04 -12.03 -5.58
N ARG A 215 18.60 -12.47 -6.72
CA ARG A 215 20.03 -12.34 -7.02
C ARG A 215 20.44 -10.90 -7.32
N GLU A 216 19.57 -10.16 -8.00
CA GLU A 216 19.83 -8.79 -8.47
C GLU A 216 19.56 -7.72 -7.41
N LYS A 217 18.85 -8.06 -6.32
CA LYS A 217 18.44 -7.08 -5.31
C LYS A 217 19.61 -6.23 -4.79
N PRO A 218 19.43 -4.90 -4.64
CA PRO A 218 20.46 -4.01 -4.14
C PRO A 218 20.93 -4.35 -2.73
N VAL A 219 22.13 -3.89 -2.37
CA VAL A 219 22.71 -4.13 -1.04
C VAL A 219 21.87 -3.54 0.11
N SER A 220 21.06 -2.52 -0.17
CA SER A 220 20.10 -1.92 0.77
C SER A 220 19.00 -2.89 1.24
N PHE A 221 18.68 -3.91 0.44
CA PHE A 221 17.75 -4.98 0.80
C PHE A 221 18.39 -6.05 1.69
N ARG A 222 19.69 -5.95 1.98
CA ARG A 222 20.37 -6.88 2.88
C ARG A 222 20.15 -6.43 4.33
N PRO A 223 19.61 -7.31 5.19
CA PRO A 223 19.47 -6.99 6.60
C PRO A 223 20.86 -6.81 7.25
N LEU A 224 20.94 -5.87 8.19
CA LEU A 224 22.09 -5.67 9.09
C LEU A 224 22.21 -6.81 10.11
N PHE A 225 21.07 -7.40 10.49
CA PHE A 225 20.99 -8.54 11.40
C PHE A 225 19.88 -9.48 10.95
N TYR A 226 20.16 -10.78 11.03
CA TYR A 226 19.21 -11.85 10.74
C TYR A 226 19.25 -12.90 11.85
N GLU A 227 18.11 -13.16 12.47
CA GLU A 227 17.87 -14.29 13.36
C GLU A 227 16.79 -15.17 12.73
N LYS A 228 17.03 -16.48 12.65
CA LYS A 228 16.05 -17.43 12.13
C LYS A 228 14.87 -17.54 13.11
N ALA A 229 13.68 -17.85 12.58
CA ALA A 229 12.53 -18.23 13.40
C ALA A 229 12.88 -19.42 14.32
N ASP A 230 12.44 -19.34 15.57
CA ASP A 230 12.49 -20.38 16.57
C ASP A 230 11.08 -20.64 17.11
N VAL A 231 10.35 -21.50 16.41
CA VAL A 231 8.96 -21.87 16.75
C VAL A 231 8.90 -22.50 18.15
N MET A 232 9.93 -23.27 18.53
CA MET A 232 9.98 -23.95 19.83
C MET A 232 10.27 -22.98 20.98
N GLY A 233 11.06 -21.94 20.74
CA GLY A 233 11.34 -20.85 21.67
C GLY A 233 10.31 -19.71 21.65
N GLY A 234 9.16 -19.87 20.98
CA GLY A 234 8.10 -18.86 20.93
C GLY A 234 8.38 -17.67 20.00
N LYS A 235 9.37 -17.79 19.09
CA LYS A 235 9.68 -16.81 18.04
C LYS A 235 9.29 -17.39 16.66
N PRO A 236 8.00 -17.40 16.28
CA PRO A 236 7.54 -18.07 15.06
C PRO A 236 8.04 -17.42 13.76
N PHE A 237 8.52 -16.17 13.82
CA PHE A 237 9.00 -15.40 12.67
C PHE A 237 10.49 -15.08 12.80
N PRO A 238 11.22 -14.96 11.68
CA PRO A 238 12.60 -14.50 11.71
C PRO A 238 12.70 -13.03 12.13
N THR A 239 13.77 -12.66 12.83
CA THR A 239 14.06 -11.25 13.13
C THR A 239 14.99 -10.69 12.08
N LEU A 240 14.58 -9.60 11.45
CA LEU A 240 15.33 -8.87 10.43
C LEU A 240 15.53 -7.44 10.91
N TRP A 241 16.78 -6.96 10.96
CA TRP A 241 17.05 -5.53 11.15
C TRP A 241 17.50 -4.94 9.83
N MET A 242 16.73 -3.99 9.32
CA MET A 242 17.05 -3.28 8.09
C MET A 242 17.68 -1.93 8.41
N ALA A 243 18.53 -1.42 7.51
CA ALA A 243 18.96 -0.04 7.59
C ALA A 243 17.73 0.87 7.40
N ALA A 244 17.36 1.65 8.41
CA ALA A 244 16.31 2.64 8.27
C ALA A 244 16.87 3.87 7.54
N ASP A 245 16.11 4.41 6.58
CA ASP A 245 16.37 5.75 6.05
C ASP A 245 16.33 6.76 7.22
N PRO A 246 17.35 7.63 7.40
CA PRO A 246 17.50 8.57 8.52
C PRO A 246 16.32 9.52 8.81
N GLY A 247 15.23 9.51 8.02
CA GLY A 247 14.00 10.26 8.28
C GLY A 247 13.16 9.80 9.50
N LYS A 248 13.55 8.72 10.20
CA LYS A 248 12.78 8.17 11.34
C LYS A 248 13.39 8.54 12.69
N LYS A 249 12.81 9.53 13.38
CA LYS A 249 12.80 9.57 14.85
C LYS A 249 11.39 9.27 15.33
N SER A 250 11.09 8.00 15.60
CA SER A 250 9.93 7.61 16.41
C SER A 250 10.35 7.63 17.89
N SER A 251 10.07 8.73 18.59
CA SER A 251 10.18 8.78 20.04
C SER A 251 8.94 8.15 20.67
N HIS A 252 9.09 6.99 21.29
CA HIS A 252 8.27 6.61 22.43
C HIS A 252 9.15 6.67 23.69
N PRO A 253 8.76 7.43 24.72
CA PRO A 253 9.44 7.42 26.01
C PRO A 253 8.73 6.42 26.93
N CYS A 254 9.28 5.22 27.12
CA CYS A 254 9.13 4.51 28.40
C CYS A 254 10.19 3.43 28.58
N ALA A 255 11.32 3.80 29.18
CA ALA A 255 12.08 3.03 30.17
C ALA A 255 13.39 3.77 30.45
N LYS A 256 13.69 3.97 31.74
CA LYS A 256 14.88 4.66 32.23
C LYS A 256 16.15 3.82 32.01
N GLU A 257 17.25 4.53 31.72
CA GLU A 257 18.69 4.18 31.87
C GLU A 257 19.27 3.03 31.00
N LYS A 258 20.45 3.09 30.36
CA LYS A 258 21.63 3.98 30.41
C LYS A 258 22.03 4.45 29.00
N LYS A 259 22.69 5.61 28.92
CA LYS A 259 23.17 6.28 27.69
C LYS A 259 24.36 5.56 27.05
N GLU A 260 24.25 5.23 25.76
CA GLU A 260 25.33 5.19 24.76
C GLU A 260 24.72 5.27 23.33
N PRO A 261 25.49 5.58 22.26
CA PRO A 261 25.00 6.33 21.09
C PRO A 261 23.93 5.54 20.31
N ARG A 262 22.73 6.13 20.22
CA ARG A 262 21.54 5.50 19.63
C ARG A 262 21.59 5.53 18.10
N SER A 263 21.92 4.41 17.48
CA SER A 263 21.38 4.03 16.17
C SER A 263 19.90 3.68 16.36
N THR A 264 19.00 4.30 15.61
CA THR A 264 17.55 3.99 15.68
C THR A 264 17.31 2.60 15.09
N ILE A 265 17.13 1.60 15.96
CA ILE A 265 16.73 0.23 15.61
C ILE A 265 15.21 0.20 15.55
N ILE A 266 14.65 -0.27 14.43
CA ILE A 266 13.21 -0.56 14.32
C ILE A 266 13.07 -2.07 14.22
N SER A 267 12.58 -2.69 15.29
CA SER A 267 12.07 -4.06 15.24
C SER A 267 10.72 -4.04 14.54
N VAL A 268 10.62 -4.72 13.40
CA VAL A 268 9.31 -5.02 12.78
C VAL A 268 8.81 -6.31 13.42
N GLU A 269 7.95 -6.17 14.43
CA GLU A 269 7.19 -7.29 14.98
C GLU A 269 5.83 -7.28 14.27
N GLU A 270 5.65 -8.15 13.26
CA GLU A 270 4.35 -8.33 12.62
C GLU A 270 3.40 -9.03 13.60
N ARG A 271 2.56 -8.25 14.28
CA ARG A 271 1.42 -8.77 15.03
C ARG A 271 0.19 -8.77 14.11
N PHE A 272 0.04 -9.84 13.33
CA PHE A 272 -1.25 -10.24 12.75
C PHE A 272 -1.45 -11.73 13.01
N MET A 273 -2.21 -12.05 14.06
CA MET A 273 -2.92 -13.32 14.15
C MET A 273 -4.39 -13.02 14.42
N PRO A 274 -5.32 -13.51 13.58
CA PRO A 274 -6.67 -13.79 14.05
C PRO A 274 -6.58 -15.03 14.96
N GLN A 275 -7.12 -14.93 16.16
CA GLN A 275 -7.34 -16.10 17.01
C GLN A 275 -8.40 -16.98 16.32
N CYS A 276 -8.04 -18.23 16.05
CA CYS A 276 -9.03 -19.30 15.82
C CYS A 276 -9.71 -19.66 17.13
#